data_AF-A0AA95MW03-F1
#
_entry.id   AF-A0AA95MW03-F1
#
_cell.length_a   1.000
_cell.length_b   1.000
_cell.length_c   1.000
_cell.angle_alpha   90.00
_cell.angle_beta   90.00
_cell.angle_gamma   90.00
#
_symmetry.space_group_name_H-M   'P 1'
#
loop_
_entity.id
_entity.type
_entity.pdbx_description
1 polymer ?
#
loop_
_entity_poly.entity_id
_entity_poly.type
_entity_poly.pdbx_seq_one_letter_code
_entity_poly.pdbx_strand_id
1 'polypeptide(L)' 'MKDFHCCATCRHFKVEKKGEGMNYYCSRLGYETKPNYKFNCWSPKEQVIQLMNKKNTPQKDN' A
#
# COMPACT_ATOMS: atom_id res chain seq x y z
N MET A 1 -6.78 2.29 14.79
CA MET A 1 -5.65 1.55 14.19
C MET A 1 -5.47 2.08 12.78
N LYS A 2 -4.25 2.44 12.35
CA LYS A 2 -4.03 2.84 10.94
C LYS A 2 -4.05 1.56 10.11
N ASP A 3 -5.18 1.29 9.45
CA ASP A 3 -5.28 0.25 8.43
C ASP A 3 -4.28 0.53 7.31
N PHE A 4 -3.07 0.02 7.45
CA PHE A 4 -2.07 0.08 6.40
C PHE A 4 -2.42 -0.86 5.23
N HIS A 5 -3.48 -1.66 5.38
CA HIS A 5 -3.99 -2.62 4.42
C HIS A 5 -4.71 -1.93 3.24
N CYS A 6 -4.00 -1.05 2.54
CA CYS A 6 -4.50 -0.35 1.36
C CYS A 6 -3.60 -0.62 0.16
N CYS A 7 -4.17 -0.66 -1.04
CA CYS A 7 -3.42 -0.87 -2.26
C CYS A 7 -2.33 0.18 -2.45
N ALA A 8 -2.55 1.43 -2.02
CA ALA A 8 -1.54 2.49 -2.07
C ALA A 8 -0.21 2.15 -1.36
N THR A 9 -0.23 1.30 -0.33
CA THR A 9 0.98 0.89 0.41
C THR A 9 1.58 -0.42 -0.13
N CYS A 10 0.92 -1.04 -1.11
CA CYS A 10 1.35 -2.28 -1.73
C CYS A 10 2.54 -2.03 -2.66
N ARG A 11 3.49 -2.96 -2.66
CA ARG A 11 4.65 -2.92 -3.59
C ARG A 11 4.24 -3.06 -5.07
N HIS A 12 3.06 -3.61 -5.34
CA HIS A 12 2.56 -3.90 -6.70
C HIS A 12 1.64 -2.82 -7.26
N PHE A 13 1.36 -1.78 -6.49
CA PHE A 13 0.52 -0.66 -6.94
C PHE A 13 1.30 0.20 -7.93
N LYS A 14 0.74 0.36 -9.13
CA LYS A 14 1.27 1.24 -10.16
C LYS A 14 0.28 2.37 -10.44
N VAL A 15 0.87 3.55 -10.66
CA VAL A 15 0.17 4.75 -11.09
C VAL A 15 0.67 5.07 -12.48
N GLU A 16 -0.24 5.18 -13.42
CA GLU A 16 0.07 5.51 -14.80
C GLU A 16 -0.72 6.75 -15.19
N LYS A 17 0.01 7.80 -15.54
CA LYS A 17 -0.59 9.04 -16.02
C LYS A 17 -0.89 8.88 -17.50
N LYS A 18 -2.16 8.69 -17.85
CA LYS A 18 -2.64 8.73 -19.23
C LYS A 18 -3.06 10.16 -19.58
N GLY A 19 -3.15 10.46 -20.87
CA GLY A 19 -3.56 11.78 -21.36
C GLY A 19 -4.92 12.25 -20.81
N GLU A 20 -5.82 11.29 -20.52
CA GLU A 20 -7.16 11.54 -19.97
C GLU A 20 -7.23 11.52 -18.43
N GLY A 21 -6.15 11.15 -17.72
CA GLY A 21 -6.17 11.15 -16.25
C GLY A 21 -5.17 10.19 -15.58
N MET A 22 -5.27 10.10 -14.26
CA MET A 22 -4.50 9.15 -13.47
C MET A 22 -5.19 7.79 -13.46
N ASN A 23 -4.53 6.78 -14.03
CA ASN A 23 -4.94 5.39 -13.92
C ASN A 23 -4.13 4.68 -12.86
N TYR A 24 -4.80 3.81 -12.13
CA TYR A 24 -4.24 3.06 -11.03
C TYR A 24 -4.50 1.59 -11.28
N TYR A 25 -3.46 0.77 -11.28
CA TYR A 25 -3.61 -0.67 -11.53
C TYR A 25 -2.65 -1.49 -10.69
N CYS A 26 -3.04 -2.74 -10.43
CA CYS A 26 -2.23 -3.69 -9.71
C CYS A 26 -1.40 -4.49 -10.72
N SER A 27 -0.08 -4.39 -10.68
CA SER A 27 0.77 -5.21 -11.57
C SER A 27 0.74 -6.70 -11.24
N ARG A 28 0.27 -7.08 -10.04
CA ARG A 28 0.17 -8.48 -9.66
C ARG A 28 -1.10 -9.14 -10.17
N LEU A 29 -2.24 -8.43 -10.08
CA LEU A 29 -3.52 -8.95 -10.52
C LEU A 29 -3.81 -8.60 -11.99
N GLY A 30 -3.24 -7.50 -12.50
CA GLY A 30 -3.49 -7.02 -13.86
C GLY A 30 -4.77 -6.20 -14.02
N TYR A 31 -5.44 -5.83 -12.93
CA TYR A 31 -6.70 -5.06 -12.95
C TYR A 31 -6.51 -3.64 -12.44
N GLU A 32 -7.40 -2.76 -12.90
CA GLU A 32 -7.54 -1.40 -12.38
C GLU A 32 -7.95 -1.44 -10.90
N THR A 33 -7.23 -0.72 -10.06
CA THR A 33 -7.42 -0.70 -8.61
C THR A 33 -7.38 0.73 -8.10
N LYS A 34 -8.11 1.06 -7.05
CA LYS A 34 -8.01 2.38 -6.41
C LYS A 34 -7.05 2.35 -5.22
N PRO A 35 -6.41 3.48 -4.87
CA PRO A 35 -5.50 3.56 -3.72
C PRO A 35 -6.19 3.22 -2.38
N ASN A 36 -7.51 3.43 -2.29
CA ASN A 36 -8.32 3.12 -1.12
C ASN A 36 -8.81 1.66 -1.04
N TYR A 37 -8.50 0.82 -2.03
CA TYR A 37 -8.96 -0.56 -2.04
C TYR A 37 -8.11 -1.43 -1.14
N LYS A 38 -8.75 -2.42 -0.50
CA LYS A 38 -8.09 -3.41 0.36
C LYS A 38 -8.21 -4.77 -0.34
N PHE A 39 -7.09 -5.31 -0.80
CA PHE A 39 -7.06 -6.62 -1.44
C PHE A 39 -6.41 -7.63 -0.52
N ASN A 40 -6.93 -8.85 -0.48
CA ASN A 40 -6.30 -9.95 0.28
C ASN A 40 -4.89 -10.29 -0.22
N CYS A 41 -4.54 -9.92 -1.46
CA CYS A 41 -3.20 -10.07 -2.01
C CYS A 41 -2.23 -8.93 -1.60
N TRP A 42 -2.60 -8.11 -0.61
CA TRP A 42 -1.81 -6.96 -0.20
C TRP A 42 -0.43 -7.40 0.28
N SER A 43 0.59 -6.84 -0.36
CA SER A 43 1.99 -7.11 -0.08
C SER A 43 2.68 -5.77 0.20
N PRO A 44 2.84 -5.39 1.48
CA PRO A 44 3.49 -4.14 1.83
C PRO A 44 4.95 -4.12 1.36
N LYS A 45 5.45 -2.92 1.02
CA LYS A 45 6.88 -2.73 0.78
C LYS A 45 7.66 -3.00 2.07
N GLU A 46 8.92 -3.41 1.93
CA GLU A 46 9.79 -3.71 3.09
C GLU A 46 9.88 -2.52 4.08
N GLN A 47 9.96 -1.29 3.57
CA GLN A 47 9.93 -0.08 4.40
C GLN A 47 8.63 0.04 5.22
N VAL A 48 7.49 -0.35 4.65
CA VAL A 48 6.19 -0.34 5.35
C VAL A 48 6.17 -1.43 6.42
N ILE A 49 6.71 -2.61 6.13
CA ILE A 49 6.89 -3.70 7.10
C ILE A 49 7.78 -3.22 8.26
N GLN A 50 8.90 -2.57 7.98
CA GLN A 50 9.79 -2.01 9.01
C GLN A 50 9.07 -0.95 9.86
N LEU A 51 8.26 -0.07 9.26
CA LEU A 51 7.47 0.93 9.96
C LEU A 51 6.37 0.31 10.84
N MET A 52 5.74 -0.79 10.39
CA MET A 52 4.78 -1.56 11.19
C MET A 52 5.45 -2.20 12.39
N ASN A 53 6.60 -2.84 12.18
CA ASN A 53 7.38 -3.46 13.25
C ASN A 53 7.85 -2.41 14.27
N LYS A 54 8.33 -1.24 13.81
CA LYS A 54 8.70 -0.12 14.69
C LYS A 54 7.54 0.46 15.49
N LYS A 55 6.30 0.33 15.03
CA LYS A 55 5.11 0.81 15.76
C LYS A 55 4.60 -0.18 16.81
N ASN A 56 5.01 -1.45 16.73
CA ASN A 56 4.69 -2.46 17.74
C ASN A 56 5.67 -2.47 18.91
N THR A 57 6.77 -1.72 18.83
CA THR A 57 7.57 -1.42 20.02
C THR A 57 6.85 -0.33 20.81
N PRO A 58 6.40 -0.58 22.06
CA PRO A 58 5.93 0.51 22.91
C PRO A 58 7.08 1.50 23.04
N GLN A 59 6.89 2.71 22.53
CA GLN A 59 7.76 3.83 22.90
C GLN A 59 7.64 3.96 24.42
N LYS A 60 8.66 3.52 25.14
CA LYS A 60 8.99 4.11 26.44
C LYS A 60 9.43 5.53 26.11
N ASP A 61 8.46 6.44 26.11
CA ASP A 61 8.71 7.86 26.35
C ASP A 61 9.46 7.93 27.69
N ASN A 62 10.65 8.52 27.69
CA ASN A 62 11.54 8.64 28.83
C ASN A 62 11.95 10.10 28.99
#